data_AF-Q9XDI0-F1
#
_entry.id   AF-Q9XDI0-F1
#
_cell.length_a   1.000
_cell.length_b   1.000
_cell.length_c   1.000
_cell.angle_alpha   90.00
_cell.angle_beta   90.00
_cell.angle_gamma   90.00
#
_symmetry.space_group_name_H-M   'P 1'
#
loop_
_entity.id
_entity.type
_entity.pdbx_description
1 polymer ?
#
loop_
_entity_poly.entity_id
_entity_poly.type
_entity_poly.pdbx_seq_one_letter_code
_entity_poly.pdbx_strand_id
1 'polypeptide(L)'
;MKKILLTTFMMSMVTVLNAGHFYGTALCAYPQYECIKVTGGQSWEKLFPDPVQRDIVQRVNRTYNYLWSGREIAVPKNLANINIFDVSPFPLKIQSENEKQIIVDQEKLAWGAYDAQGNLVWWGPISSGSDKCSDSNKDLSYFDRNFPCIRARKMFVVLQMFFL
;
A
#
# COMPACT_ATOMS: atom_id res chain seq x y z
N MET A 1 -63.16 -0.42 -7.81
CA MET A 1 -62.32 -1.59 -8.16
C MET A 1 -61.29 -1.19 -9.23
N LYS A 2 -60.04 -0.92 -8.85
CA LYS A 2 -58.82 -1.40 -9.52
C LYS A 2 -57.62 -0.96 -8.69
N LYS A 3 -56.79 -1.95 -8.39
CA LYS A 3 -55.88 -2.04 -7.26
C LYS A 3 -54.67 -1.10 -7.45
N ILE A 4 -54.35 -0.34 -6.42
CA ILE A 4 -53.03 0.29 -6.24
C ILE A 4 -52.05 -0.87 -6.05
N LEU A 5 -51.24 -1.16 -7.07
CA LEU A 5 -50.21 -2.19 -6.95
C LEU A 5 -48.96 -1.54 -6.33
N LEU A 6 -48.72 -1.90 -5.07
CA LEU A 6 -47.49 -1.67 -4.33
C LEU A 6 -46.26 -2.04 -5.18
N THR A 7 -45.42 -1.05 -5.47
CA THR A 7 -44.05 -1.25 -5.96
C THR A 7 -43.13 -1.16 -4.75
N THR A 8 -42.74 -2.30 -4.19
CA THR A 8 -41.67 -2.37 -3.18
C THR A 8 -41.00 -3.74 -3.25
N PHE A 9 -40.29 -4.00 -4.34
CA PHE A 9 -39.39 -5.15 -4.44
C PHE A 9 -38.01 -4.72 -3.93
N MET A 10 -37.84 -4.90 -2.62
CA MET A 10 -36.63 -5.31 -1.90
C MET A 10 -35.31 -5.16 -2.66
N MET A 11 -34.61 -4.05 -2.41
CA MET A 11 -33.22 -3.87 -2.81
C MET A 11 -32.33 -4.65 -1.83
N SER A 12 -32.12 -5.94 -2.10
CA SER A 12 -31.11 -6.74 -1.43
C SER A 12 -29.72 -6.31 -1.91
N MET A 13 -29.15 -5.31 -1.24
CA MET A 13 -27.72 -5.04 -1.34
C MET A 13 -26.98 -6.23 -0.74
N VAL A 14 -26.44 -7.09 -1.60
CA VAL A 14 -25.44 -8.07 -1.23
C VAL A 14 -24.20 -7.29 -0.82
N THR A 15 -24.00 -7.11 0.49
CA THR A 15 -22.72 -6.67 1.02
C THR A 15 -21.74 -7.82 0.84
N VAL A 16 -20.96 -7.77 -0.24
CA VAL A 16 -19.80 -8.66 -0.38
C VAL A 16 -18.85 -8.31 0.76
N LEU A 17 -18.71 -9.25 1.70
CA LEU A 17 -17.74 -9.18 2.77
C LEU A 17 -16.34 -9.01 2.16
N ASN A 18 -15.67 -7.90 2.46
CA ASN A 18 -14.25 -7.69 2.16
C ASN A 18 -13.42 -8.68 2.99
N ALA A 19 -13.27 -9.91 2.49
CA ALA A 19 -12.19 -10.78 2.91
C ALA A 19 -10.87 -10.05 2.61
N GLY A 20 -10.01 -9.87 3.61
CA GLY A 20 -8.84 -8.98 3.58
C GLY A 20 -8.13 -8.93 2.23
N HIS A 21 -8.51 -7.98 1.38
CA HIS A 21 -7.91 -7.80 0.07
C HIS A 21 -6.48 -7.32 0.30
N PHE A 22 -5.51 -7.99 -0.35
CA PHE A 22 -4.16 -7.47 -0.40
C PHE A 22 -4.20 -6.05 -0.96
N TYR A 23 -3.37 -5.15 -0.41
CA TYR A 23 -3.37 -3.74 -0.81
C TYR A 23 -3.33 -3.56 -2.33
N GLY A 24 -2.48 -4.32 -3.02
CA GLY A 24 -2.39 -4.30 -4.48
C GLY A 24 -3.69 -4.68 -5.21
N THR A 25 -4.47 -5.63 -4.68
CA THR A 25 -5.75 -6.04 -5.29
C THR A 25 -6.79 -4.92 -5.23
N ALA A 26 -6.77 -4.08 -4.19
CA ALA A 26 -7.66 -2.91 -4.14
C ALA A 26 -7.36 -1.89 -5.25
N LEU A 27 -6.11 -1.84 -5.73
CA LEU A 27 -5.71 -0.94 -6.81
C LEU A 27 -6.29 -1.35 -8.17
N CYS A 28 -6.77 -2.58 -8.32
CA CYS A 28 -7.42 -3.07 -9.53
C CYS A 28 -8.71 -2.32 -9.89
N ALA A 29 -9.31 -1.61 -8.93
CA ALA A 29 -10.48 -0.78 -9.17
C ALA A 29 -10.16 0.53 -9.93
N TYR A 30 -8.87 0.88 -10.07
CA TYR A 30 -8.45 2.15 -10.64
C TYR A 30 -7.89 2.00 -12.05
N PRO A 31 -8.25 2.90 -12.99
CA PRO A 31 -7.97 2.73 -14.42
C PRO A 31 -6.49 2.83 -14.80
N GLN A 32 -5.65 3.43 -13.96
CA GLN A 32 -4.21 3.55 -14.19
C GLN A 32 -3.43 2.26 -13.92
N TYR A 33 -4.08 1.26 -13.31
CA TYR A 33 -3.52 -0.06 -13.08
C TYR A 33 -4.16 -1.09 -14.01
N GLU A 34 -3.35 -2.07 -14.39
CA GLU A 34 -3.76 -3.32 -15.00
C GLU A 34 -3.44 -4.43 -13.99
N CYS A 35 -4.42 -5.26 -13.67
CA CYS A 35 -4.21 -6.36 -12.74
C CYS A 35 -3.97 -7.66 -13.47
N ILE A 36 -2.87 -8.31 -13.10
CA ILE A 36 -2.49 -9.60 -13.66
C ILE A 36 -2.56 -10.67 -12.59
N LYS A 37 -3.00 -11.87 -12.99
CA LYS A 37 -3.01 -13.04 -12.13
C LYS A 37 -1.75 -13.85 -12.38
N VAL A 38 -0.94 -14.01 -11.33
CA VAL A 38 0.28 -14.82 -11.35
C VAL A 38 -0.09 -16.27 -11.66
N THR A 39 0.57 -16.86 -12.62
CA THR A 39 0.43 -18.28 -12.98
C THR A 39 1.62 -19.11 -12.47
N GLY A 40 1.51 -20.43 -12.53
CA GLY A 40 2.55 -21.33 -12.05
C GLY A 40 3.91 -21.08 -12.71
N GLY A 41 4.97 -20.99 -11.90
CA GLY A 41 6.35 -20.84 -12.37
C GLY A 41 6.80 -19.39 -12.67
N GLN A 42 5.90 -18.41 -12.53
CA GLN A 42 6.25 -16.99 -12.62
C GLN A 42 6.92 -16.50 -11.33
N SER A 43 7.93 -15.65 -11.48
CA SER A 43 8.61 -14.93 -10.38
C SER A 43 8.68 -13.45 -10.72
N TRP A 44 9.09 -12.61 -9.76
CA TRP A 44 9.24 -11.18 -9.99
C TRP A 44 10.21 -10.88 -11.14
N GLU A 45 11.33 -11.59 -11.22
CA GLU A 45 12.37 -11.40 -12.24
C GLU A 45 11.92 -11.86 -13.62
N LYS A 46 11.03 -12.87 -13.69
CA LYS A 46 10.47 -13.33 -14.96
C LYS A 46 9.39 -12.38 -15.49
N LEU A 47 8.55 -11.86 -14.60
CA LEU A 47 7.47 -10.93 -14.97
C LEU A 47 8.00 -9.53 -15.25
N PHE A 48 8.97 -9.07 -14.47
CA PHE A 48 9.56 -7.74 -14.56
C PHE A 48 11.10 -7.87 -14.55
N PRO A 49 11.73 -8.13 -15.71
CA PRO A 49 13.18 -8.32 -15.79
C PRO A 49 13.97 -7.07 -15.40
N ASP A 50 13.47 -5.89 -15.77
CA ASP A 50 14.05 -4.60 -15.38
C ASP A 50 13.92 -4.38 -13.86
N PRO A 51 15.03 -4.24 -13.11
CA PRO A 51 15.00 -4.03 -11.67
C PRO A 51 14.27 -2.74 -11.26
N VAL A 52 14.30 -1.69 -12.06
CA VAL A 52 13.64 -0.41 -11.74
C VAL A 52 12.13 -0.57 -11.82
N GLN A 53 11.63 -1.15 -12.90
CA GLN A 53 10.20 -1.46 -13.06
C GLN A 53 9.73 -2.46 -12.01
N ARG A 54 10.55 -3.47 -11.69
CA ARG A 54 10.26 -4.45 -10.65
C ARG A 54 10.11 -3.80 -9.28
N ASP A 55 10.99 -2.87 -8.89
CA ASP A 55 10.86 -2.13 -7.63
C ASP A 55 9.54 -1.34 -7.59
N ILE A 56 9.19 -0.65 -8.68
CA ILE A 56 7.92 0.10 -8.77
C ILE A 56 6.72 -0.81 -8.53
N VAL A 57 6.64 -1.96 -9.21
CA VAL A 57 5.51 -2.89 -9.06
C VAL A 57 5.48 -3.50 -7.66
N GLN A 58 6.63 -3.91 -7.12
CA GLN A 58 6.72 -4.45 -5.76
C GLN A 58 6.28 -3.41 -4.71
N ARG A 59 6.65 -2.15 -4.91
CA ARG A 59 6.30 -1.02 -4.04
C ARG A 59 4.81 -0.69 -4.08
N VAL A 60 4.22 -0.63 -5.28
CA VAL A 60 2.77 -0.45 -5.49
C VAL A 60 1.98 -1.57 -4.79
N ASN A 61 2.43 -2.82 -4.92
CA ASN A 61 1.77 -3.96 -4.27
C ASN A 61 2.19 -4.16 -2.80
N ARG A 62 3.09 -3.33 -2.29
CA ARG A 62 3.64 -3.36 -0.91
C ARG A 62 4.19 -4.72 -0.52
N THR A 63 4.91 -5.36 -1.43
CA THR A 63 5.30 -6.75 -1.27
C THR A 63 6.47 -7.11 -2.17
N TYR A 64 7.55 -7.57 -1.54
CA TYR A 64 8.70 -8.21 -2.20
C TYR A 64 8.67 -9.74 -2.02
N ASN A 65 7.63 -10.26 -1.38
CA ASN A 65 7.49 -11.69 -1.08
C ASN A 65 7.35 -12.49 -2.38
N TYR A 66 7.71 -13.78 -2.29
CA TYR A 66 7.55 -14.72 -3.38
C TYR A 66 6.13 -14.68 -3.99
N LEU A 67 6.06 -14.74 -5.32
CA LEU A 67 4.81 -14.78 -6.08
C LEU A 67 4.27 -16.21 -6.13
N TRP A 68 3.10 -16.43 -5.53
CA TRP A 68 2.40 -17.70 -5.59
C TRP A 68 1.32 -17.68 -6.68
N SER A 69 1.08 -18.85 -7.29
CA SER A 69 0.10 -19.00 -8.37
C SER A 69 -1.32 -18.66 -7.88
N GLY A 70 -2.03 -17.86 -8.66
CA GLY A 70 -3.37 -17.36 -8.35
C GLY A 70 -3.38 -15.99 -7.68
N ARG A 71 -2.22 -15.47 -7.27
CA ARG A 71 -2.11 -14.11 -6.72
C ARG A 71 -2.42 -13.07 -7.80
N GLU A 72 -3.26 -12.11 -7.48
CA GLU A 72 -3.50 -10.94 -8.32
C GLU A 72 -2.62 -9.77 -7.87
N ILE A 73 -1.94 -9.12 -8.81
CA ILE A 73 -1.06 -7.97 -8.56
C ILE A 73 -1.41 -6.82 -9.49
N ALA A 74 -1.34 -5.58 -9.00
CA ALA A 74 -1.55 -4.38 -9.76
C ALA A 74 -0.27 -3.90 -10.46
N VAL A 75 -0.34 -3.63 -11.74
CA VAL A 75 0.77 -3.16 -12.57
C VAL A 75 0.39 -1.81 -13.17
N PRO A 76 1.18 -0.74 -12.97
CA PRO A 76 0.92 0.52 -13.66
C PRO A 76 0.92 0.34 -15.18
N LYS A 77 -0.11 0.83 -15.88
CA LYS A 77 -0.21 0.66 -17.35
C LYS A 77 0.94 1.32 -18.11
N ASN A 78 1.50 2.40 -17.57
CA ASN A 78 2.60 3.14 -18.19
C ASN A 78 3.96 2.83 -17.52
N LEU A 79 4.18 1.58 -17.12
CA LEU A 79 5.34 1.17 -16.32
C LEU A 79 6.70 1.59 -16.91
N ALA A 80 6.81 1.65 -18.24
CA ALA A 80 8.05 2.00 -18.94
C ALA A 80 8.42 3.49 -18.86
N ASN A 81 7.47 4.39 -18.56
CA ASN A 81 7.68 5.84 -18.60
C ASN A 81 7.41 6.54 -17.26
N ILE A 82 7.24 5.76 -16.19
CA ILE A 82 7.04 6.29 -14.85
C ILE A 82 8.27 6.03 -13.99
N ASN A 83 8.42 6.84 -12.95
CA ASN A 83 9.41 6.67 -11.90
C ASN A 83 8.72 6.40 -10.56
N ILE A 84 9.53 6.24 -9.52
CA ILE A 84 9.05 5.98 -8.16
C ILE A 84 8.11 7.07 -7.64
N PHE A 85 8.29 8.33 -8.01
CA PHE A 85 7.48 9.44 -7.52
C PHE A 85 6.09 9.48 -8.13
N ASP A 86 5.89 8.95 -9.34
CA ASP A 86 4.58 8.89 -10.00
C ASP A 86 3.60 7.93 -9.29
N VAL A 87 4.14 6.97 -8.54
CA VAL A 87 3.37 6.02 -7.72
C VAL A 87 3.39 6.39 -6.22
N SER A 88 3.87 7.59 -5.88
CA SER A 88 3.90 8.09 -4.52
C SER A 88 2.48 8.35 -3.97
N PRO A 89 2.17 7.91 -2.75
CA PRO A 89 0.95 8.33 -2.05
C PRO A 89 1.06 9.74 -1.45
N PHE A 90 2.22 10.39 -1.58
CA PHE A 90 2.53 11.72 -1.07
C PHE A 90 2.68 12.74 -2.21
N PRO A 91 2.30 14.02 -1.97
CA PRO A 91 2.52 15.08 -2.94
C PRO A 91 4.02 15.32 -3.20
N LEU A 92 4.38 15.68 -4.44
CA LEU A 92 5.77 15.97 -4.81
C LEU A 92 6.33 17.24 -4.15
N LYS A 93 5.44 18.12 -3.69
CA LYS A 93 5.78 19.39 -3.05
C LYS A 93 4.87 19.64 -1.86
N ILE A 94 5.45 20.06 -0.74
CA ILE A 94 4.74 20.55 0.45
C ILE A 94 5.22 21.96 0.80
N GLN A 95 4.43 22.68 1.61
CA GLN A 95 4.97 23.83 2.31
C GLN A 95 5.98 23.35 3.35
N SER A 96 7.19 23.91 3.32
CA SER A 96 8.25 23.61 4.26
C SER A 96 8.67 24.87 5.01
N GLU A 97 9.07 24.69 6.26
CA GLU A 97 9.59 25.73 7.15
C GLU A 97 11.13 25.89 7.00
N ASN A 98 11.67 25.62 5.80
CA ASN A 98 13.10 25.57 5.51
C ASN A 98 13.86 24.45 6.23
N GLU A 99 13.18 23.36 6.59
CA GLU A 99 13.76 22.19 7.27
C GLU A 99 13.48 20.89 6.50
N LYS A 100 14.37 19.91 6.64
CA LYS A 100 14.14 18.57 6.08
C LYS A 100 13.11 17.84 6.92
N GLN A 101 12.16 17.15 6.28
CA GLN A 101 11.05 16.52 6.98
C GLN A 101 10.87 15.06 6.54
N ILE A 102 10.58 14.18 7.50
CA ILE A 102 10.09 12.83 7.23
C ILE A 102 8.64 12.78 7.67
N ILE A 103 7.73 12.56 6.72
CA ILE A 103 6.31 12.39 7.00
C ILE A 103 6.02 10.89 7.01
N VAL A 104 5.48 10.40 8.12
CA VAL A 104 5.02 9.02 8.27
C VAL A 104 3.51 9.04 8.37
N ASP A 105 2.83 8.39 7.43
CA ASP A 105 1.37 8.37 7.36
C ASP A 105 0.87 6.93 7.44
N GLN A 106 0.27 6.59 8.58
CA GLN A 106 -0.22 5.24 8.85
C GLN A 106 -1.50 4.91 8.09
N GLU A 107 -2.32 5.90 7.74
CA GLU A 107 -3.51 5.66 6.90
C GLU A 107 -3.08 5.31 5.48
N LYS A 108 -2.06 6.03 4.97
CA LYS A 108 -1.44 5.71 3.69
C LYS A 108 -0.54 4.48 3.78
N LEU A 109 -0.18 3.99 4.97
CA LEU A 109 0.88 2.99 5.22
C LEU A 109 2.13 3.28 4.37
N ALA A 110 2.58 4.52 4.39
CA ALA A 110 3.81 4.93 3.72
C ALA A 110 4.55 6.01 4.52
N TRP A 111 5.80 6.25 4.15
CA TRP A 111 6.61 7.37 4.60
C TRP A 111 7.16 8.13 3.40
N GLY A 112 7.36 9.44 3.53
CA GLY A 112 7.96 10.32 2.52
C GLY A 112 9.04 11.21 3.14
N ALA A 113 10.16 11.38 2.44
CA ALA A 113 11.23 12.30 2.81
C ALA A 113 11.19 13.55 1.93
N TYR A 114 11.24 14.71 2.56
CA TYR A 114 11.23 16.01 1.93
C TYR A 114 12.51 16.78 2.23
N ASP A 115 13.03 17.52 1.24
CA ASP A 115 14.15 18.45 1.44
C ASP A 115 13.70 19.74 2.16
N ALA A 116 14.66 20.62 2.45
CA ALA A 116 14.40 21.89 3.13
C ALA A 116 13.46 22.81 2.33
N GLN A 117 13.37 22.63 1.02
CA GLN A 117 12.46 23.38 0.17
C GLN A 117 11.08 22.71 0.09
N GLY A 118 10.88 21.56 0.72
CA GLY A 118 9.64 20.79 0.67
C GLY A 118 9.44 19.96 -0.59
N ASN A 119 10.48 19.67 -1.38
CA ASN A 119 10.38 18.71 -2.49
C ASN A 119 10.51 17.27 -1.98
N LEU A 120 9.68 16.36 -2.50
CA LEU A 120 9.77 14.93 -2.19
C LEU A 120 11.06 14.37 -2.79
N VAL A 121 11.95 13.86 -1.93
CA VAL A 121 13.23 13.27 -2.31
C VAL A 121 13.13 11.76 -2.38
N TRP A 122 12.32 11.13 -1.52
CA TRP A 122 12.09 9.69 -1.54
C TRP A 122 10.81 9.30 -0.81
N TRP A 123 10.32 8.07 -1.02
CA TRP A 123 9.24 7.51 -0.23
C TRP A 123 9.27 5.98 -0.23
N GLY A 124 8.56 5.37 0.71
CA GLY A 124 8.35 3.93 0.71
C GLY A 124 7.17 3.47 1.55
N PRO A 125 6.72 2.23 1.36
CA PRO A 125 5.69 1.65 2.21
C PRO A 125 6.23 1.43 3.64
N ILE A 126 5.35 1.56 4.63
CA ILE A 126 5.63 1.14 6.01
C ILE A 126 4.76 -0.07 6.36
N SER A 127 5.20 -0.83 7.37
CA SER A 127 4.30 -1.69 8.12
C SER A 127 3.96 -0.95 9.41
N SER A 128 2.68 -0.64 9.60
CA SER A 128 2.18 0.08 10.78
C SER A 128 2.03 -0.82 12.02
N GLY A 129 2.50 -2.08 11.99
CA GLY A 129 2.31 -3.01 13.10
C GLY A 129 0.83 -3.32 13.41
N SER A 130 0.59 -3.99 14.53
CA SER A 130 -0.74 -4.30 15.05
C SER A 130 -0.95 -3.54 16.36
N ASP A 131 -2.16 -3.03 16.57
CA ASP A 131 -2.60 -2.41 17.84
C ASP A 131 -2.63 -3.41 19.01
N LYS A 132 -2.53 -4.71 18.70
CA LYS A 132 -2.46 -5.79 19.66
C LYS A 132 -1.23 -6.65 19.42
N CYS A 133 -0.39 -6.77 20.43
CA CYS A 133 0.74 -7.70 20.45
C CYS A 133 0.22 -9.11 20.79
N SER A 134 0.71 -10.14 20.10
CA SER A 134 0.34 -11.53 20.43
C SER A 134 0.73 -11.93 21.85
N ASP A 135 1.71 -11.24 22.41
CA ASP A 135 2.39 -11.61 23.65
C ASP A 135 1.81 -10.86 24.86
N SER A 136 0.83 -9.98 24.65
CA SER A 136 0.13 -9.25 25.72
C SER A 136 -1.38 -9.31 25.53
N ASN A 137 -2.11 -9.80 26.53
CA ASN A 137 -3.58 -9.75 26.58
C ASN A 137 -4.15 -8.32 26.82
N LYS A 138 -3.32 -7.28 26.70
CA LYS A 138 -3.69 -5.88 26.86
C LYS A 138 -3.64 -5.19 25.50
N ASP A 139 -4.68 -4.43 25.19
CA ASP A 139 -4.66 -3.49 24.05
C ASP A 139 -3.62 -2.39 24.34
N LEU A 140 -2.90 -1.94 23.31
CA LEU A 140 -1.93 -0.86 23.44
C LEU A 140 -2.66 0.43 23.84
N SER A 141 -2.20 1.09 24.91
CA SER A 141 -2.75 2.39 25.34
C SER A 141 -2.52 3.46 24.26
N TYR A 142 -3.25 4.58 24.26
CA TYR A 142 -3.09 5.63 23.25
C TYR A 142 -1.64 6.14 23.11
N PHE A 143 -0.86 6.14 24.20
CA PHE A 143 0.56 6.50 24.20
C PHE A 143 1.45 5.44 23.53
N ASP A 144 1.05 4.16 23.62
CA ASP A 144 1.74 3.01 23.03
C ASP A 144 1.36 2.77 21.55
N ARG A 145 0.25 3.35 21.07
CA ARG A 145 -0.12 3.33 19.63
C ARG A 145 0.85 4.09 18.72
N ASN A 146 1.73 4.91 19.30
CA ASN A 146 2.82 5.53 18.56
C ASN A 146 3.95 4.54 18.20
N PHE A 147 4.02 3.39 18.90
CA PHE A 147 5.00 2.32 18.65
C PHE A 147 4.31 0.94 18.60
N PRO A 148 3.53 0.67 17.54
CA PRO A 148 2.75 -0.55 17.42
C PRO A 148 3.63 -1.80 17.35
N CYS A 149 3.07 -2.93 17.80
CA CYS A 149 3.78 -4.19 17.80
C CYS A 149 3.99 -4.71 16.37
N ILE A 150 5.24 -4.62 15.91
CA ILE A 150 5.66 -5.12 14.61
C ILE A 150 6.25 -6.52 14.80
N ARG A 151 5.63 -7.55 14.21
CA ARG A 151 6.23 -8.88 14.12
C ARG A 151 7.35 -8.86 13.09
N ALA A 152 8.55 -8.45 13.51
CA ALA A 152 9.72 -8.38 12.66
C ALA A 152 10.25 -9.80 12.35
N ARG A 153 9.92 -10.35 11.18
CA ARG A 153 10.73 -11.42 10.57
C ARG A 153 11.79 -10.90 9.60
N LYS A 154 11.64 -9.66 9.13
CA LYS A 154 12.60 -8.88 8.33
C LYS A 154 12.08 -7.45 8.17
N MET A 155 12.19 -6.66 9.23
CA MET A 155 11.96 -5.21 9.15
C MET A 155 13.15 -4.50 9.80
N PHE A 156 14.32 -4.80 9.24
CA PHE A 156 15.52 -4.02 9.45
C PHE A 156 15.74 -3.20 8.18
N VAL A 157 16.27 -1.99 8.34
CA VAL A 157 16.80 -1.14 7.27
C VAL A 157 15.79 -0.21 6.54
N VAL A 158 15.03 0.61 7.28
CA VAL A 158 14.65 1.93 6.72
C VAL A 158 14.94 3.04 7.71
N LEU A 159 14.59 2.87 9.00
CA LEU A 159 14.83 3.93 9.97
C LEU A 159 16.32 4.20 10.24
N GLN A 160 17.19 3.22 10.07
CA GLN A 160 18.62 3.34 10.38
C GLN A 160 19.47 3.91 9.23
N MET A 161 18.93 4.02 8.01
CA MET A 161 19.67 4.54 6.84
C MET A 161 19.55 6.05 6.62
N PHE A 162 18.64 6.75 7.32
CA PHE A 162 18.46 8.21 7.15
C PHE A 162 19.09 9.05 8.27
N PHE A 163 19.74 8.41 9.24
CA PHE A 163 20.47 9.06 10.34
C PHE A 163 22.00 8.89 10.25
N LEU A 164 22.53 8.45 9.10
CA LEU A 164 23.97 8.38 8.82
C LEU A 164 24.32 9.20 7.58
#